data_AF-A0A662IXU9-F1
#
_entry.id   AF-A0A662IXU9-F1
#
_cell.length_a   1.000
_cell.length_b   1.000
_cell.length_c   1.000
_cell.angle_alpha   90.00
_cell.angle_beta   90.00
_cell.angle_gamma   90.00
#
_symmetry.space_group_name_H-M   'P 1'
#
loop_
_entity.id
_entity.type
_entity.pdbx_description
1 polymer ?
#
loop_
_entity_poly.entity_id
_entity_poly.type
_entity_poly.pdbx_seq_one_letter_code
_entity_poly.pdbx_strand_id
1 'polypeptide(L)'
;MPINLKGYCLPLSPEGRAQVVDPPPWHYGGDVLQVVFKPDPKEAARVLPRPLEPHPDGLALLWFVEWTSVSDLNPDLAYVNPERSQYRECLVAVQCRYRGEEGFTVPYIWVDNDFTLVRGWIQGFPKKLARVYMTRHHPLNPKLGPLRPGVRLKGVLEAHGERLAEASLELIEEGRVEDLPRPRFFLLRHFPSIEDPA
;
A
#
# COMPACT_ATOMS: atom_id res chain seq x y z
N MET A 1 36.49 -0.88 9.11
CA MET A 1 36.31 -1.83 10.23
C MET A 1 34.98 -2.54 10.00
N PRO A 2 34.85 -3.86 10.26
CA PRO A 2 33.54 -4.50 10.21
C PRO A 2 32.63 -3.83 11.25
N ILE A 3 31.42 -3.45 10.82
CA ILE A 3 30.41 -2.87 11.70
C ILE A 3 30.01 -3.95 12.72
N ASN A 4 30.13 -3.66 14.01
CA ASN A 4 29.79 -4.59 15.11
C ASN A 4 28.27 -4.67 15.39
N LEU A 5 27.47 -3.90 14.66
CA LEU A 5 26.02 -3.83 14.79
C LEU A 5 25.33 -4.67 13.73
N LYS A 6 24.17 -5.24 14.07
CA LYS A 6 23.34 -6.11 13.23
C LYS A 6 21.99 -5.46 12.93
N GLY A 7 21.36 -5.89 11.84
CA GLY A 7 20.01 -5.47 11.45
C GLY A 7 19.82 -5.48 9.93
N TYR A 8 18.59 -5.70 9.48
CA TYR A 8 18.24 -5.62 8.04
C TYR A 8 18.18 -4.17 7.56
N CYS A 9 17.60 -3.29 8.37
CA CYS A 9 17.59 -1.85 8.17
C CYS A 9 17.94 -1.12 9.47
N LEU A 10 17.94 0.20 9.41
CA LEU A 10 18.23 1.03 10.59
C LEU A 10 17.09 0.98 11.63
N PRO A 11 17.39 1.31 12.90
CA PRO A 11 18.74 1.38 13.47
C PRO A 11 19.37 -0.01 13.63
N LEU A 12 20.69 -0.10 13.41
CA LEU A 12 21.44 -1.31 13.75
C LEU A 12 21.64 -1.37 15.27
N SER A 13 21.73 -2.58 15.82
CA SER A 13 21.94 -2.82 17.26
C SER A 13 22.85 -4.03 17.47
N PRO A 14 23.52 -4.20 18.63
CA PRO A 14 24.41 -5.36 18.85
C PRO A 14 23.70 -6.71 18.63
N GLU A 15 22.42 -6.80 19.04
CA GLU A 15 21.60 -8.01 18.89
C GLU A 15 20.77 -8.05 17.60
N GLY A 16 20.69 -6.97 16.82
CA GLY A 16 19.85 -6.91 15.62
C GLY A 16 18.37 -7.02 15.91
N ARG A 17 17.91 -6.32 16.95
CA ARG A 17 16.49 -6.29 17.38
C ARG A 17 15.85 -4.91 17.25
N ALA A 18 16.66 -3.88 17.00
CA ALA A 18 16.21 -2.50 16.92
C ALA A 18 15.76 -2.08 15.51
N GLN A 19 16.02 -2.88 14.45
CA GLN A 19 15.62 -2.51 13.10
C GLN A 19 14.10 -2.26 13.01
N VAL A 20 13.73 -1.28 12.21
CA VAL A 20 12.32 -0.94 11.98
C VAL A 20 11.58 -2.08 11.27
N VAL A 21 12.25 -2.77 10.34
CA VAL A 21 11.67 -3.82 9.48
C VAL A 21 12.56 -5.06 9.51
N ASP A 22 11.96 -6.22 9.70
CA ASP A 22 12.62 -7.51 9.54
C ASP A 22 13.03 -7.77 8.08
N PRO A 23 14.03 -8.64 7.82
CA PRO A 23 14.29 -9.10 6.47
C PRO A 23 13.09 -9.86 5.88
N PRO A 24 12.91 -9.84 4.54
CA PRO A 24 11.91 -10.67 3.86
C PRO A 24 12.22 -12.18 3.95
N PRO A 25 11.26 -13.07 3.67
CA PRO A 25 9.93 -12.80 3.12
C PRO A 25 8.95 -12.20 4.15
N TRP A 26 8.06 -11.36 3.63
CA TRP A 26 6.96 -10.76 4.38
C TRP A 26 5.64 -11.31 3.87
N HIS A 27 4.76 -11.68 4.79
CA HIS A 27 3.43 -12.22 4.51
C HIS A 27 2.38 -11.18 4.85
N TYR A 28 1.37 -11.03 3.99
CA TYR A 28 0.34 -10.00 4.10
C TYR A 28 -1.04 -10.63 4.00
N GLY A 29 -1.97 -10.17 4.83
CA GLY A 29 -3.41 -10.44 4.72
C GLY A 29 -4.18 -9.19 5.10
N GLY A 30 -5.26 -8.87 4.37
CA GLY A 30 -5.96 -7.63 4.60
C GLY A 30 -7.30 -7.52 3.89
N ASP A 31 -8.10 -6.57 4.34
CA ASP A 31 -9.40 -6.24 3.78
C ASP A 31 -9.26 -5.05 2.82
N VAL A 32 -9.76 -5.19 1.58
CA VAL A 32 -9.55 -4.23 0.49
C VAL A 32 -10.85 -3.57 0.06
N LEU A 33 -10.81 -2.24 -0.05
CA LEU A 33 -11.79 -1.43 -0.76
C LEU A 33 -11.10 -0.80 -1.98
N GLN A 34 -11.53 -1.18 -3.18
CA GLN A 34 -10.90 -0.75 -4.44
C GLN A 34 -11.91 -0.12 -5.38
N VAL A 35 -11.52 1.02 -5.96
CA VAL A 35 -12.24 1.68 -7.06
C VAL A 35 -11.33 1.67 -8.28
N VAL A 36 -11.82 1.10 -9.38
CA VAL A 36 -11.19 1.17 -10.70
C VAL A 36 -11.83 2.32 -11.47
N PHE A 37 -11.02 3.20 -12.06
CA PHE A 37 -11.52 4.34 -12.82
C PHE A 37 -10.62 4.66 -14.02
N LYS A 38 -11.13 5.49 -14.94
CA LYS A 38 -10.39 5.97 -16.11
C LYS A 38 -9.98 7.44 -15.90
N PRO A 39 -8.71 7.74 -15.58
CA PRO A 39 -8.20 9.11 -15.49
C PRO A 39 -8.10 9.80 -16.84
N ASP A 40 -7.83 11.12 -16.83
CA ASP A 40 -7.34 11.84 -18.02
C ASP A 40 -6.02 11.19 -18.47
N PRO A 41 -5.91 10.71 -19.74
CA PRO A 41 -4.70 10.07 -20.23
C PRO A 41 -3.44 10.92 -20.15
N LYS A 42 -3.57 12.26 -20.29
CA LYS A 42 -2.44 13.18 -20.20
C LYS A 42 -1.92 13.25 -18.78
N GLU A 43 -2.80 13.35 -17.78
CA GLU A 43 -2.40 13.40 -16.38
C GLU A 43 -1.86 12.05 -15.89
N ALA A 44 -2.46 10.94 -16.34
CA ALA A 44 -1.93 9.60 -16.08
C ALA A 44 -0.51 9.42 -16.65
N ALA A 45 -0.23 9.91 -17.85
CA ALA A 45 1.10 9.82 -18.46
C ALA A 45 2.16 10.64 -17.72
N ARG A 46 1.80 11.76 -17.08
CA ARG A 46 2.74 12.64 -16.35
C ARG A 46 3.38 12.00 -15.13
N VAL A 47 2.70 11.03 -14.52
CA VAL A 47 3.17 10.34 -13.32
C VAL A 47 3.92 9.04 -13.62
N LEU A 48 4.13 8.73 -14.91
CA LEU A 48 4.91 7.56 -15.33
C LEU A 48 6.40 7.93 -15.43
N PRO A 49 7.27 7.45 -14.53
CA PRO A 49 8.71 7.61 -14.72
C PRO A 49 9.16 6.82 -15.93
N ARG A 50 10.13 7.37 -16.69
CA ARG A 50 10.82 6.56 -17.70
C ARG A 50 11.47 5.35 -17.03
N PRO A 51 11.47 4.17 -17.66
CA PRO A 51 11.03 3.84 -19.02
C PRO A 51 9.59 3.26 -19.09
N LEU A 52 8.69 3.62 -18.17
CA LEU A 52 7.31 3.17 -18.23
C LEU A 52 6.55 3.90 -19.35
N GLU A 53 5.72 3.14 -20.06
CA GLU A 53 4.90 3.62 -21.17
C GLU A 53 3.42 3.63 -20.75
N PRO A 54 2.61 4.59 -21.23
CA PRO A 54 1.17 4.57 -21.01
C PRO A 54 0.51 3.30 -21.57
N HIS A 55 -0.44 2.74 -20.83
CA HIS A 55 -1.30 1.66 -21.34
C HIS A 55 -2.43 2.23 -22.22
N PRO A 56 -2.81 1.62 -23.35
CA PRO A 56 -3.91 2.10 -24.20
C PRO A 56 -5.25 2.25 -23.48
N ASP A 57 -5.59 1.33 -22.56
CA ASP A 57 -6.81 1.43 -21.76
C ASP A 57 -6.72 2.51 -20.69
N GLY A 58 -5.51 2.73 -20.16
CA GLY A 58 -5.17 3.79 -19.22
C GLY A 58 -5.97 3.74 -17.92
N LEU A 59 -6.14 2.57 -17.29
CA LEU A 59 -6.87 2.45 -16.03
C LEU A 59 -6.07 3.00 -14.84
N ALA A 60 -6.78 3.43 -13.80
CA ALA A 60 -6.22 3.71 -12.50
C ALA A 60 -7.01 3.04 -11.37
N LEU A 61 -6.33 2.80 -10.26
CA LEU A 61 -6.87 2.20 -9.05
C LEU A 61 -6.74 3.19 -7.91
N LEU A 62 -7.83 3.42 -7.18
CA LEU A 62 -7.80 4.00 -5.84
C LEU A 62 -8.14 2.88 -4.87
N TRP A 63 -7.19 2.54 -4.02
CA TRP A 63 -7.29 1.42 -3.10
C TRP A 63 -7.19 1.95 -1.68
N PHE A 64 -7.96 1.35 -0.77
CA PHE A 64 -7.84 1.47 0.67
C PHE A 64 -7.73 0.06 1.27
N VAL A 65 -6.75 -0.18 2.15
CA VAL A 65 -6.57 -1.48 2.80
C VAL A 65 -6.27 -1.35 4.28
N GLU A 66 -6.84 -2.26 5.07
CA GLU A 66 -6.38 -2.57 6.42
C GLU A 66 -5.59 -3.88 6.35
N TRP A 67 -4.27 -3.78 6.58
CA TRP A 67 -3.32 -4.86 6.46
C TRP A 67 -2.95 -5.42 7.84
N THR A 68 -2.71 -6.73 7.88
CA THR A 68 -1.87 -7.41 8.87
C THR A 68 -0.69 -8.04 8.12
N SER A 69 0.52 -7.87 8.64
CA SER A 69 1.73 -8.43 8.04
C SER A 69 2.74 -8.92 9.07
N VAL A 70 3.42 -10.02 8.76
CA VAL A 70 4.49 -10.63 9.57
C VAL A 70 5.64 -11.09 8.68
N SER A 71 6.80 -11.36 9.28
CA SER A 71 7.97 -11.91 8.58
C SER A 71 8.20 -13.36 9.00
N ASP A 72 8.98 -14.12 8.24
CA ASP A 72 9.46 -15.45 8.67
C ASP A 72 10.33 -15.37 9.94
N LEU A 73 11.00 -14.24 10.16
CA LEU A 73 11.85 -14.03 11.33
C LEU A 73 11.02 -13.91 12.62
N ASN A 74 9.84 -13.26 12.55
CA ASN A 74 8.96 -13.04 13.68
C ASN A 74 7.50 -13.35 13.30
N PRO A 75 7.13 -14.64 13.15
CA PRO A 75 5.78 -15.03 12.72
C PRO A 75 4.69 -14.65 13.75
N ASP A 76 5.05 -14.59 15.04
CA ASP A 76 4.12 -14.26 16.13
C ASP A 76 4.02 -12.74 16.39
N LEU A 77 4.64 -11.90 15.56
CA LEU A 77 4.68 -10.45 15.81
C LEU A 77 3.28 -9.84 15.94
N ALA A 78 2.30 -10.34 15.18
CA ALA A 78 0.93 -9.86 15.27
C ALA A 78 0.25 -10.12 16.61
N TYR A 79 0.67 -11.17 17.33
CA TYR A 79 0.22 -11.44 18.69
C TYR A 79 0.99 -10.60 19.71
N VAL A 80 2.32 -10.50 19.56
CA VAL A 80 3.19 -9.84 20.55
C VAL A 80 3.06 -8.32 20.50
N ASN A 81 3.08 -7.73 19.31
CA ASN A 81 3.05 -6.29 19.06
C ASN A 81 2.17 -6.01 17.82
N PRO A 82 0.82 -6.08 17.96
CA PRO A 82 -0.09 -5.88 16.83
C PRO A 82 0.11 -4.54 16.13
N GLU A 83 0.49 -3.49 16.86
CA GLU A 83 0.80 -2.16 16.33
C GLU A 83 2.02 -2.14 15.41
N ARG A 84 2.87 -3.18 15.42
CA ARG A 84 4.01 -3.35 14.50
C ARG A 84 3.73 -4.32 13.35
N SER A 85 2.51 -4.84 13.29
CA SER A 85 2.07 -5.80 12.28
C SER A 85 0.87 -5.31 11.49
N GLN A 86 0.07 -4.41 12.07
CA GLN A 86 -1.15 -3.86 11.50
C GLN A 86 -0.95 -2.41 11.04
N TYR A 87 -1.50 -2.09 9.88
CA TYR A 87 -1.46 -0.73 9.32
C TYR A 87 -2.58 -0.55 8.31
N ARG A 88 -2.92 0.70 8.03
CA ARG A 88 -3.80 1.07 6.92
C ARG A 88 -3.04 1.76 5.82
N GLU A 89 -3.55 1.61 4.61
CA GLU A 89 -2.91 2.07 3.40
C GLU A 89 -3.93 2.65 2.43
N CYS A 90 -3.57 3.73 1.77
CA CYS A 90 -4.28 4.22 0.60
C CYS A 90 -3.28 4.42 -0.53
N LEU A 91 -3.56 3.89 -1.71
CA LEU A 91 -2.68 4.05 -2.87
C LEU A 91 -3.46 4.45 -4.12
N VAL A 92 -2.76 5.17 -4.99
CA VAL A 92 -3.16 5.41 -6.36
C VAL A 92 -2.21 4.63 -7.26
N ALA A 93 -2.77 3.74 -8.09
CA ALA A 93 -2.00 3.00 -9.10
C ALA A 93 -2.44 3.44 -10.50
N VAL A 94 -1.50 3.52 -11.43
CA VAL A 94 -1.75 3.89 -12.84
C VAL A 94 -1.24 2.78 -13.74
N GLN A 95 -2.10 2.30 -14.63
CA GLN A 95 -1.79 1.22 -15.56
C GLN A 95 -0.73 1.68 -16.57
N CYS A 96 0.27 0.85 -16.77
CA CYS A 96 1.40 1.16 -17.64
C CYS A 96 2.00 -0.12 -18.24
N ARG A 97 2.97 0.07 -19.12
CA ARG A 97 3.77 -1.00 -19.71
C ARG A 97 5.25 -0.79 -19.43
N TYR A 98 5.97 -1.90 -19.24
CA TYR A 98 7.43 -1.90 -19.16
C TYR A 98 7.98 -3.03 -20.03
N ARG A 99 8.73 -2.69 -21.08
CA ARG A 99 9.33 -3.68 -22.01
C ARG A 99 8.32 -4.69 -22.55
N GLY A 100 7.14 -4.19 -22.94
CA GLY A 100 6.05 -5.00 -23.47
C GLY A 100 5.10 -5.60 -22.43
N GLU A 101 5.52 -5.68 -21.16
CA GLU A 101 4.75 -6.25 -20.06
C GLU A 101 3.76 -5.25 -19.46
N GLU A 102 2.53 -5.69 -19.19
CA GLU A 102 1.49 -4.87 -18.57
C GLU A 102 1.55 -4.93 -17.04
N GLY A 103 1.17 -3.84 -16.40
CA GLY A 103 1.12 -3.73 -14.94
C GLY A 103 0.66 -2.35 -14.50
N PHE A 104 1.04 -2.00 -13.28
CA PHE A 104 0.75 -0.71 -12.67
C PHE A 104 2.00 -0.12 -12.05
N THR A 105 2.15 1.20 -12.13
CA THR A 105 3.04 1.93 -11.22
C THR A 105 2.22 2.56 -10.11
N VAL A 106 2.86 2.79 -8.96
CA VAL A 106 2.23 3.42 -7.79
C VAL A 106 2.92 4.76 -7.54
N PRO A 107 2.46 5.84 -8.20
CA PRO A 107 3.06 7.16 -8.04
C PRO A 107 2.84 7.73 -6.64
N TYR A 108 1.72 7.40 -5.99
CA TYR A 108 1.35 7.93 -4.68
C TYR A 108 0.76 6.86 -3.79
N ILE A 109 1.23 6.82 -2.55
CA ILE A 109 0.80 5.86 -1.55
C ILE A 109 1.02 6.44 -0.15
N TRP A 110 0.08 6.20 0.74
CA TRP A 110 0.08 6.68 2.10
C TRP A 110 -0.23 5.55 3.07
N VAL A 111 0.39 5.60 4.24
CA VAL A 111 0.24 4.63 5.32
C VAL A 111 0.17 5.33 6.67
N ASP A 112 -0.34 4.66 7.69
CA ASP A 112 -0.47 5.21 9.04
C ASP A 112 0.62 4.73 10.02
N ASN A 113 1.62 3.99 9.52
CA ASN A 113 2.62 3.35 10.37
C ASN A 113 4.03 3.38 9.73
N ASP A 114 5.07 3.51 10.56
CA ASP A 114 6.45 3.74 10.14
C ASP A 114 7.13 2.47 9.59
N PHE A 115 6.84 1.29 10.14
CA PHE A 115 7.46 0.06 9.66
C PHE A 115 7.08 -0.23 8.22
N THR A 116 5.82 0.00 7.86
CA THR A 116 5.33 -0.18 6.49
C THR A 116 5.80 0.94 5.57
N LEU A 117 6.01 2.17 6.09
CA LEU A 117 6.62 3.29 5.37
C LEU A 117 8.04 2.90 4.91
N VAL A 118 8.91 2.53 5.86
CA VAL A 118 10.30 2.13 5.59
C VAL A 118 10.36 0.90 4.70
N ARG A 119 9.52 -0.12 4.97
CA ARG A 119 9.40 -1.31 4.13
C ARG A 119 8.96 -0.97 2.70
N GLY A 120 8.08 0.02 2.55
CA GLY A 120 7.66 0.56 1.27
C GLY A 120 8.84 1.13 0.48
N TRP A 121 9.65 1.99 1.11
CA TRP A 121 10.82 2.59 0.46
C TRP A 121 11.85 1.54 0.04
N ILE A 122 12.06 0.49 0.86
CA ILE A 122 12.93 -0.65 0.50
C ILE A 122 12.44 -1.36 -0.78
N GLN A 123 11.12 -1.50 -0.93
CA GLN A 123 10.48 -2.08 -2.13
C GLN A 123 10.38 -1.12 -3.32
N GLY A 124 10.52 0.19 -3.10
CA GLY A 124 10.31 1.23 -4.11
C GLY A 124 8.90 1.84 -4.16
N PHE A 125 8.06 1.55 -3.17
CA PHE A 125 6.80 2.30 -2.97
C PHE A 125 7.10 3.68 -2.38
N PRO A 126 6.63 4.78 -2.98
CA PRO A 126 6.88 6.15 -2.51
C PRO A 126 5.94 6.54 -1.36
N LYS A 127 5.99 5.76 -0.27
CA LYS A 127 5.06 5.90 0.86
C LYS A 127 5.27 7.21 1.63
N LYS A 128 4.17 7.81 2.07
CA LYS A 128 4.13 8.91 3.05
C LYS A 128 3.25 8.54 4.24
N LEU A 129 3.43 9.22 5.38
CA LEU A 129 2.52 9.09 6.51
C LEU A 129 1.22 9.86 6.29
N ALA A 130 0.10 9.27 6.70
CA ALA A 130 -1.23 9.85 6.64
C ALA A 130 -2.19 9.17 7.64
N ARG A 131 -3.41 9.67 7.72
CA ARG A 131 -4.52 9.02 8.40
C ARG A 131 -5.43 8.40 7.33
N VAL A 132 -5.59 7.08 7.42
CA VAL A 132 -6.43 6.32 6.50
C VAL A 132 -7.59 5.74 7.31
N TYR A 133 -8.81 5.94 6.80
CA TYR A 133 -10.02 5.42 7.41
C TYR A 133 -10.79 4.58 6.41
N MET A 134 -11.35 3.49 6.91
CA MET A 134 -12.20 2.59 6.14
C MET A 134 -13.42 2.22 6.97
N THR A 135 -14.54 2.04 6.30
CA THR A 135 -15.74 1.46 6.92
C THR A 135 -15.44 0.00 7.27
N ARG A 136 -15.46 -0.34 8.55
CA ARG A 136 -15.32 -1.71 9.03
C ARG A 136 -16.69 -2.31 9.33
N HIS A 137 -17.02 -3.40 8.66
CA HIS A 137 -18.33 -4.03 8.78
C HIS A 137 -18.23 -5.26 9.70
N HIS A 138 -18.60 -5.11 10.97
CA HIS A 138 -18.56 -6.22 11.92
C HIS A 138 -19.82 -7.09 11.80
N PRO A 139 -19.72 -8.41 11.57
CA PRO A 139 -20.89 -9.27 11.31
C PRO A 139 -21.89 -9.33 12.47
N LEU A 140 -21.41 -9.18 13.72
CA LEU A 140 -22.26 -9.15 14.92
C LEU A 140 -22.82 -7.76 15.26
N ASN A 141 -22.56 -6.73 14.44
CA ASN A 141 -23.19 -5.44 14.66
C ASN A 141 -24.68 -5.53 14.29
N PRO A 142 -25.62 -5.27 15.22
CA PRO A 142 -27.05 -5.52 14.99
C PRO A 142 -27.70 -4.58 13.96
N LYS A 143 -27.02 -3.50 13.56
CA LYS A 143 -27.49 -2.57 12.53
C LYS A 143 -26.82 -2.79 11.17
N LEU A 144 -25.57 -3.25 11.17
CA LEU A 144 -24.81 -3.50 9.95
C LEU A 144 -25.01 -4.94 9.45
N GLY A 145 -24.81 -5.93 10.33
CA GLY A 145 -24.84 -7.36 10.00
C GLY A 145 -23.60 -7.81 9.22
N PRO A 146 -23.64 -8.96 8.51
CA PRO A 146 -22.58 -9.38 7.59
C PRO A 146 -22.58 -8.55 6.29
N LEU A 147 -21.52 -8.68 5.50
CA LEU A 147 -21.48 -8.12 4.14
C LEU A 147 -22.55 -8.76 3.26
N ARG A 148 -23.26 -7.94 2.50
CA ARG A 148 -24.37 -8.33 1.60
C ARG A 148 -24.68 -7.20 0.61
N PRO A 149 -25.42 -7.48 -0.47
CA PRO A 149 -25.95 -6.44 -1.34
C PRO A 149 -26.66 -5.32 -0.56
N GLY A 150 -26.44 -4.06 -0.97
CA GLY A 150 -26.91 -2.83 -0.33
C GLY A 150 -26.02 -2.28 0.79
N VAL A 151 -25.00 -3.00 1.23
CA VAL A 151 -24.01 -2.47 2.20
C VAL A 151 -23.20 -1.36 1.54
N ARG A 152 -23.07 -0.24 2.25
CA ARG A 152 -22.25 0.90 1.81
C ARG A 152 -20.94 0.96 2.58
N LEU A 153 -19.85 1.12 1.85
CA LEU A 153 -18.49 1.20 2.37
C LEU A 153 -17.84 2.51 1.93
N LYS A 154 -16.98 3.06 2.78
CA LYS A 154 -16.27 4.31 2.52
C LYS A 154 -14.80 4.20 2.91
N GLY A 155 -13.94 4.68 2.02
CA GLY A 155 -12.52 4.96 2.27
C GLY A 155 -12.26 6.45 2.31
N VAL A 156 -11.40 6.89 3.22
CA VAL A 156 -10.99 8.29 3.40
C VAL A 156 -9.49 8.37 3.64
N LEU A 157 -8.82 9.26 2.90
CA LEU A 157 -7.42 9.61 3.10
C LEU A 157 -7.31 11.07 3.55
N GLU A 158 -6.63 11.28 4.67
CA GLU A 158 -6.27 12.59 5.21
C GLU A 158 -4.76 12.67 5.41
N ALA A 159 -4.10 13.69 4.88
CA ALA A 159 -2.70 13.97 5.16
C ALA A 159 -2.51 15.45 5.45
N HIS A 160 -1.67 15.79 6.43
CA HIS A 160 -1.40 17.18 6.83
C HIS A 160 -2.66 18.01 7.18
N GLY A 161 -3.70 17.36 7.69
CA GLY A 161 -4.98 18.02 8.03
C GLY A 161 -5.90 18.26 6.83
N GLU A 162 -5.53 17.79 5.64
CA GLU A 162 -6.32 17.95 4.41
C GLU A 162 -6.92 16.63 3.95
N ARG A 163 -8.13 16.71 3.40
CA ARG A 163 -8.80 15.57 2.76
C ARG A 163 -8.25 15.40 1.35
N LEU A 164 -7.45 14.36 1.12
CA LEU A 164 -6.82 14.12 -0.19
C LEU A 164 -7.65 13.23 -1.11
N ALA A 165 -8.32 12.22 -0.56
CA ALA A 165 -9.14 11.30 -1.36
C ALA A 165 -10.29 10.69 -0.56
N GLU A 166 -11.38 10.38 -1.27
CA GLU A 166 -12.53 9.66 -0.74
C GLU A 166 -13.04 8.68 -1.80
N ALA A 167 -13.48 7.50 -1.36
CA ALA A 167 -14.17 6.53 -2.19
C ALA A 167 -15.40 6.03 -1.44
N SER A 168 -16.54 5.89 -2.14
CA SER A 168 -17.76 5.29 -1.60
C SER A 168 -18.21 4.17 -2.53
N LEU A 169 -18.53 3.01 -1.96
CA LEU A 169 -19.00 1.84 -2.69
C LEU A 169 -20.32 1.38 -2.10
N GLU A 170 -21.16 0.80 -2.95
CA GLU A 170 -22.33 0.01 -2.56
C GLU A 170 -22.14 -1.40 -3.10
N LEU A 171 -22.22 -2.40 -2.24
CA LEU A 171 -22.13 -3.80 -2.66
C LEU A 171 -23.40 -4.18 -3.40
N ILE A 172 -23.27 -4.77 -4.59
CA ILE A 172 -24.42 -5.18 -5.41
C ILE A 172 -24.57 -6.69 -5.49
N GLU A 173 -23.46 -7.42 -5.47
CA GLU A 173 -23.39 -8.88 -5.52
C GLU A 173 -22.02 -9.36 -5.01
N GLU A 174 -21.89 -10.67 -4.83
CA GLU A 174 -20.60 -11.31 -4.58
C GLU A 174 -19.82 -11.42 -5.89
N GLY A 175 -18.61 -10.87 -5.93
CA GLY A 175 -17.73 -10.93 -7.09
C GLY A 175 -16.82 -12.16 -7.06
N ARG A 176 -16.12 -12.42 -8.16
CA ARG A 176 -15.10 -13.48 -8.24
C ARG A 176 -13.71 -12.87 -8.29
N VAL A 177 -12.70 -13.62 -7.87
CA VAL A 177 -11.31 -13.16 -7.85
C VAL A 177 -10.81 -12.83 -9.27
N GLU A 178 -11.34 -13.52 -10.28
CA GLU A 178 -11.03 -13.30 -11.70
C GLU A 178 -11.54 -11.96 -12.22
N ASP A 179 -12.53 -11.35 -11.55
CA ASP A 179 -13.10 -10.07 -11.93
C ASP A 179 -12.23 -8.89 -11.45
N LEU A 180 -11.20 -9.14 -10.63
CA LEU A 180 -10.27 -8.13 -10.13
C LEU A 180 -9.02 -8.03 -11.03
N PRO A 181 -8.52 -6.82 -11.31
CA PRO A 181 -7.20 -6.67 -11.91
C PRO A 181 -6.18 -7.34 -10.99
N ARG A 182 -5.25 -8.11 -11.58
CA ARG A 182 -4.12 -8.70 -10.85
C ARG A 182 -2.92 -7.75 -10.97
N PRO A 183 -2.70 -6.83 -10.01
CA PRO A 183 -1.70 -5.81 -10.19
C PRO A 183 -0.30 -6.42 -10.11
N ARG A 184 0.44 -6.31 -11.21
CA ARG A 184 1.90 -6.40 -11.22
C ARG A 184 2.44 -5.00 -11.04
N PHE A 185 3.18 -4.75 -9.96
CA PHE A 185 3.71 -3.42 -9.69
C PHE A 185 5.10 -3.22 -10.30
N PHE A 186 5.28 -2.11 -11.03
CA PHE A 186 6.57 -1.56 -11.41
C PHE A 186 6.89 -0.39 -10.48
N LEU A 187 7.92 -0.55 -9.66
CA LEU A 187 8.28 0.40 -8.59
C LEU A 187 9.66 1.01 -8.83
N LEU A 188 9.86 2.22 -8.31
CA LEU A 188 11.13 2.93 -8.40
C LEU A 188 11.76 3.04 -7.01
N ARG A 189 12.83 2.28 -6.78
CA ARG A 189 13.64 2.45 -5.58
C ARG A 189 14.54 3.66 -5.77
N HIS A 190 14.28 4.71 -4.98
CA HIS A 190 15.02 5.95 -5.02
C HIS A 190 15.42 6.35 -3.59
N PHE A 191 16.69 6.65 -3.38
CA PHE A 191 17.21 7.19 -2.13
C PHE A 191 18.22 8.28 -2.49
N PRO A 192 17.94 9.56 -2.15
CA PRO A 192 18.80 10.66 -2.54
C PRO A 192 20.12 10.64 -1.78
N SER A 193 21.14 11.28 -2.34
CA SER A 193 22.37 11.58 -1.61
C SER A 193 22.17 12.84 -0.78
N ILE A 194 22.72 12.89 0.43
CA ILE A 194 22.78 14.14 1.21
C ILE A 194 23.84 15.11 0.65
N GLU A 195 24.81 14.59 -0.12
CA GLU A 195 25.91 15.35 -0.69
C GLU A 195 25.60 15.88 -2.09
N ASP A 196 24.59 15.33 -2.75
CA ASP A 196 24.14 15.74 -4.08
C ASP A 196 22.63 16.04 -4.06
N PRO A 197 22.24 17.32 -4.05
CA PRO A 197 20.83 17.73 -3.98
C PRO A 197 20.09 17.65 -5.32
N ALA A 198 20.75 17.21 -6.40
CA ALA A 198 20.19 17.13 -7.75
C ALA A 198 19.28 15.91 -7.99
#